data_AF-A0A852RQ47-F1
#
_entry.id   AF-A0A852RQ47-F1
#
_cell.length_a   1.000
_cell.length_b   1.000
_cell.length_c   1.000
_cell.angle_alpha   90.00
_cell.angle_beta   90.00
_cell.angle_gamma   90.00
#
_symmetry.space_group_name_H-M   'P 1'
#
loop_
_entity.id
_entity.type
_entity.pdbx_description
1 polymer ?
#
loop_
_entity_poly.entity_id
_entity_poly.type
_entity_poly.pdbx_seq_one_letter_code
_entity_poly.pdbx_strand_id
1 'polypeptide(L)'
;MRNSDHLERLRQKYTRHKKARGERVAPGEFLESYVSYMYESLLSAQAGAVSVRRNARVTDNIGATYQIDVLFEFNVGNLIHRVVVECKDTARKTERDEAIAFEGKLRHMSNTVGVFISVSGFQPSALQYLDQHGIEHLDGASLPTFGEVVAARIRPLILPSENAMGQPFWALMHVSDGRPDGSWYRVPDELIHRGKETAGDGWTFVLFDAHRHAVMFQETLSQHGLEWVVRGIEQPMLRLLTRLATDSDMRFGLAETLALEGRICLEFTQVLTAAELAGAYLVPRYAPE
;
A
#
# COMPACT_ATOMS: atom_id res chain seq x y z
N MET A 1 -27.38 -16.58 5.84
CA MET A 1 -27.84 -15.28 5.27
C MET A 1 -26.80 -14.87 4.23
N ARG A 2 -27.17 -14.58 2.98
CA ARG A 2 -26.19 -14.11 1.98
C ARG A 2 -25.78 -12.67 2.34
N ASN A 3 -24.49 -12.32 2.23
CA ASN A 3 -23.98 -10.97 2.57
C ASN A 3 -24.73 -9.84 1.84
N SER A 4 -25.26 -10.11 0.63
CA SER A 4 -26.15 -9.23 -0.12
C SER A 4 -27.40 -8.77 0.67
N ASP A 5 -28.04 -9.66 1.45
CA ASP A 5 -29.26 -9.32 2.19
C ASP A 5 -29.00 -8.36 3.37
N HIS A 6 -27.76 -8.35 3.90
CA HIS A 6 -27.38 -7.50 5.02
C HIS A 6 -27.16 -6.05 4.59
N LEU A 7 -26.39 -5.85 3.51
CA LEU A 7 -26.15 -4.51 2.94
C LEU A 7 -27.45 -3.85 2.51
N GLU A 8 -28.37 -4.60 1.91
CA GLU A 8 -29.65 -4.04 1.47
C GLU A 8 -30.52 -3.60 2.66
N ARG A 9 -30.51 -4.35 3.76
CA ARG A 9 -31.17 -3.92 5.01
C ARG A 9 -30.55 -2.64 5.58
N LEU A 10 -29.23 -2.55 5.59
CA LEU A 10 -28.51 -1.34 6.04
C LEU A 10 -28.83 -0.14 5.14
N ARG A 11 -28.87 -0.33 3.81
CA ARG A 11 -29.25 0.69 2.83
C ARG A 11 -30.65 1.22 3.07
N GLN A 12 -31.61 0.32 3.29
CA GLN A 12 -32.99 0.71 3.59
C GLN A 12 -33.09 1.50 4.90
N LYS A 13 -32.36 1.08 5.94
CA LYS A 13 -32.30 1.82 7.22
C LYS A 13 -31.69 3.21 7.05
N TYR A 14 -30.56 3.33 6.34
CA TYR A 14 -29.90 4.59 6.02
C TYR A 14 -30.83 5.54 5.25
N THR A 15 -31.49 5.02 4.21
CA THR A 15 -32.41 5.81 3.37
C THR A 15 -33.60 6.33 4.18
N ARG A 16 -34.18 5.49 5.06
CA ARG A 16 -35.28 5.92 5.95
C ARG A 16 -34.83 7.02 6.90
N HIS A 17 -33.64 6.89 7.48
CA HIS A 17 -33.08 7.89 8.40
C HIS A 17 -32.86 9.25 7.71
N LYS A 18 -32.27 9.29 6.51
CA LYS A 18 -32.09 10.55 5.76
C LYS A 18 -33.43 11.18 5.34
N LYS A 19 -34.37 10.37 4.86
CA LYS A 19 -35.72 10.85 4.51
C LYS A 19 -36.43 11.48 5.71
N ALA A 20 -36.30 10.90 6.90
CA ALA A 20 -36.88 11.46 8.12
C ALA A 20 -36.32 12.84 8.49
N ARG A 21 -35.11 13.19 8.01
CA ARG A 21 -34.46 14.50 8.18
C ARG A 21 -34.69 15.46 7.00
N GLY A 22 -35.51 15.07 6.02
CA GLY A 22 -35.75 15.86 4.81
C GLY A 22 -34.59 15.85 3.81
N GLU A 23 -33.60 14.97 3.99
CA GLU A 23 -32.40 14.91 3.17
C GLU A 23 -32.57 13.94 2.00
N ARG A 24 -32.00 14.26 0.84
CA ARG A 24 -31.88 13.31 -0.29
C ARG A 24 -30.64 12.45 -0.12
N VAL A 25 -30.71 11.22 -0.64
CA VAL A 25 -29.57 10.30 -0.74
C VAL A 25 -29.04 10.40 -2.17
N ALA A 26 -27.78 10.84 -2.33
CA ALA A 26 -27.11 10.84 -3.62
C ALA A 26 -26.75 9.39 -4.07
N PRO A 27 -26.58 9.13 -5.37
CA PRO A 27 -26.05 7.86 -5.85
C PRO A 27 -24.69 7.56 -5.20
N GLY A 28 -24.43 6.30 -4.81
CA GLY A 28 -23.17 5.89 -4.16
C GLY A 28 -23.02 6.28 -2.69
N GLU A 29 -23.75 7.31 -2.23
CA GLU A 29 -23.59 7.91 -0.90
C GLU A 29 -23.73 6.91 0.25
N PHE A 30 -24.63 5.92 0.13
CA PHE A 30 -24.78 4.88 1.15
C PHE A 30 -23.50 4.04 1.30
N LEU A 31 -22.92 3.59 0.19
CA LEU A 31 -21.75 2.72 0.21
C LEU A 31 -20.55 3.47 0.80
N GLU A 32 -20.34 4.72 0.37
CA GLU A 32 -19.32 5.59 0.93
C GLU A 32 -19.51 5.84 2.44
N SER A 33 -20.75 6.10 2.88
CA SER A 33 -21.10 6.26 4.31
C SER A 33 -20.73 5.02 5.08
N TYR A 34 -21.10 3.86 4.55
CA TYR A 34 -20.89 2.58 5.18
C TYR A 34 -19.39 2.27 5.29
N VAL A 35 -18.63 2.45 4.21
CA VAL A 35 -17.18 2.28 4.18
C VAL A 35 -16.49 3.19 5.19
N SER A 36 -16.84 4.49 5.19
CA SER A 36 -16.23 5.46 6.12
C SER A 36 -16.49 5.09 7.58
N TYR A 37 -17.74 4.75 7.91
CA TYR A 37 -18.12 4.29 9.24
C TYR A 37 -17.34 3.03 9.68
N MET A 38 -17.15 2.08 8.76
CA MET A 38 -16.38 0.86 9.03
C MET A 38 -14.92 1.18 9.35
N TYR A 39 -14.27 2.05 8.57
CA TYR A 39 -12.90 2.50 8.83
C TYR A 39 -12.79 3.22 10.18
N GLU A 40 -13.66 4.20 10.43
CA GLU A 40 -13.69 4.94 11.69
C GLU A 40 -13.80 3.99 12.89
N SER A 41 -14.68 2.98 12.81
CA SER A 41 -14.95 2.03 13.89
C SER A 41 -13.77 1.10 14.20
N LEU A 42 -13.11 0.57 13.17
CA LEU A 42 -12.00 -0.38 13.36
C LEU A 42 -10.71 0.29 13.83
N LEU A 43 -10.49 1.53 13.41
CA LEU A 43 -9.24 2.24 13.68
C LEU A 43 -9.28 2.98 15.02
N SER A 44 -10.46 3.42 15.46
CA SER A 44 -10.70 3.85 16.84
C SER A 44 -10.35 2.77 17.86
N ALA A 45 -10.37 1.50 17.46
CA ALA A 45 -10.00 0.37 18.30
C ALA A 45 -8.50 0.01 18.25
N GLN A 46 -7.70 0.54 17.30
CA GLN A 46 -6.36 0.00 17.00
C GLN A 46 -5.23 1.01 16.71
N ALA A 47 -5.44 2.32 16.49
CA ALA A 47 -4.34 3.25 16.18
C ALA A 47 -4.65 4.73 16.55
N GLY A 48 -3.59 5.55 16.64
CA GLY A 48 -3.62 6.99 16.97
C GLY A 48 -4.33 7.90 15.95
N ALA A 49 -3.97 9.19 15.89
CA ALA A 49 -4.73 10.19 15.11
C ALA A 49 -4.92 9.79 13.64
N VAL A 50 -6.19 9.65 13.27
CA VAL A 50 -6.70 9.12 12.02
C VAL A 50 -7.68 10.16 11.46
N SER A 51 -7.57 10.47 10.16
CA SER A 51 -8.58 11.26 9.47
C SER A 51 -9.27 10.41 8.41
N VAL A 52 -10.61 10.36 8.48
CA VAL A 52 -11.46 9.74 7.46
C VAL A 52 -12.25 10.86 6.82
N ARG A 53 -12.07 11.05 5.50
CA ARG A 53 -12.72 12.14 4.76
C ARG A 53 -13.47 11.55 3.57
N ARG A 54 -14.76 11.87 3.49
CA ARG A 54 -15.59 11.52 2.34
C ARG A 54 -15.61 12.63 1.31
N ASN A 55 -15.80 12.25 0.06
CA ASN A 55 -15.83 13.19 -1.06
C ASN A 55 -14.63 14.16 -0.99
N ALA A 56 -13.46 13.59 -0.71
CA ALA A 56 -12.25 14.34 -0.41
C ALA A 56 -11.66 14.88 -1.72
N ARG A 57 -11.27 16.15 -1.71
CA ARG A 57 -10.37 16.69 -2.73
C ARG A 57 -8.93 16.46 -2.29
N VAL A 58 -8.17 15.79 -3.15
CA VAL A 58 -6.74 15.50 -2.94
C VAL A 58 -5.97 16.00 -4.13
N THR A 59 -4.90 16.74 -3.86
CA THR A 59 -3.94 17.14 -4.88
C THR A 59 -2.78 16.17 -4.87
N ASP A 60 -2.43 15.66 -6.04
CA ASP A 60 -1.29 14.76 -6.23
C ASP A 60 0.05 15.53 -6.24
N ASN A 61 1.16 14.80 -6.39
CA ASN A 61 2.50 15.37 -6.35
C ASN A 61 2.85 16.24 -7.57
N ILE A 62 2.03 16.21 -8.63
CA ILE A 62 2.21 17.03 -9.84
C ILE A 62 1.21 18.19 -9.94
N GLY A 63 0.37 18.39 -8.91
CA GLY A 63 -0.55 19.51 -8.80
C GLY A 63 -1.96 19.26 -9.36
N ALA A 64 -2.29 18.05 -9.81
CA ALA A 64 -3.64 17.73 -10.26
C ALA A 64 -4.55 17.40 -9.07
N THR A 65 -5.78 17.92 -9.07
CA THR A 65 -6.75 17.70 -8.01
C THR A 65 -7.81 16.68 -8.43
N TYR A 66 -7.99 15.67 -7.60
CA TYR A 66 -8.98 14.60 -7.80
C TYR A 66 -10.03 14.62 -6.70
N GLN A 67 -11.24 14.23 -7.06
CA GLN A 67 -12.27 13.86 -6.10
C GLN A 67 -12.18 12.35 -5.83
N ILE A 68 -12.09 12.02 -4.55
CA ILE A 68 -12.01 10.65 -4.03
C ILE A 68 -13.21 10.40 -3.12
N ASP A 69 -13.80 9.22 -3.25
CA ASP A 69 -15.01 8.88 -2.51
C ASP A 69 -14.76 8.79 -1.00
N VAL A 70 -13.72 8.05 -0.60
CA VAL A 70 -13.24 8.00 0.79
C VAL A 70 -11.71 8.04 0.82
N LEU A 71 -11.16 8.98 1.58
CA LEU A 71 -9.75 9.08 1.90
C LEU A 71 -9.54 8.76 3.37
N PHE A 72 -8.62 7.85 3.62
CA PHE A 72 -8.12 7.51 4.93
C PHE A 72 -6.67 8.01 5.07
N GLU A 73 -6.36 8.72 6.14
CA GLU A 73 -4.99 9.14 6.44
C GLU A 73 -4.64 8.84 7.89
N PHE A 74 -3.43 8.34 8.09
CA PHE A 74 -2.91 8.01 9.40
C PHE A 74 -1.39 8.12 9.42
N ASN A 75 -0.86 8.37 10.62
CA ASN A 75 0.58 8.46 10.83
C ASN A 75 1.13 7.11 11.28
N VAL A 76 2.22 6.70 10.65
CA VAL A 76 3.13 5.67 11.18
C VAL A 76 4.50 6.31 11.23
N GLY A 77 5.05 6.46 12.45
CA GLY A 77 6.19 7.33 12.68
C GLY A 77 5.90 8.77 12.25
N ASN A 78 6.78 9.32 11.41
CA ASN A 78 6.66 10.67 10.83
C ASN A 78 6.09 10.67 9.39
N LEU A 79 5.61 9.53 8.89
CA LEU A 79 5.05 9.40 7.55
C LEU A 79 3.53 9.35 7.57
N ILE A 80 2.91 10.16 6.71
CA ILE A 80 1.47 10.08 6.43
C ILE A 80 1.26 8.97 5.41
N HIS A 81 0.53 7.94 5.81
CA HIS A 81 0.03 6.90 4.93
C HIS A 81 -1.39 7.21 4.52
N ARG A 82 -1.71 6.93 3.25
CA ARG A 82 -3.03 7.16 2.68
C ARG A 82 -3.66 5.89 2.16
N VAL A 83 -4.97 5.74 2.37
CA VAL A 83 -5.79 4.77 1.67
C VAL A 83 -6.86 5.53 0.92
N VAL A 84 -6.82 5.43 -0.40
CA VAL A 84 -7.76 6.06 -1.31
C VAL A 84 -8.75 4.99 -1.75
N VAL A 85 -10.04 5.25 -1.54
CA VAL A 85 -11.11 4.30 -1.84
C VAL A 85 -12.03 4.86 -2.91
N GLU A 86 -12.29 4.07 -3.94
CA GLU A 86 -13.35 4.28 -4.93
C GLU A 86 -14.50 3.30 -4.67
N CYS A 87 -15.74 3.79 -4.74
CA CYS A 87 -16.94 3.05 -4.45
C CYS A 87 -17.87 3.01 -5.66
N LYS A 88 -18.03 1.83 -6.28
CA LYS A 88 -19.04 1.57 -7.30
C LYS A 88 -20.25 0.84 -6.73
N ASP A 89 -21.35 1.57 -6.64
CA ASP A 89 -22.63 1.09 -6.13
C ASP A 89 -23.69 1.02 -7.23
N THR A 90 -23.42 0.22 -8.27
CA THR A 90 -24.32 0.05 -9.41
C THR A 90 -24.52 -1.43 -9.70
N ALA A 91 -25.60 -1.78 -10.40
CA ALA A 91 -25.89 -3.16 -10.81
C ALA A 91 -24.90 -3.71 -11.87
N ARG A 92 -24.13 -2.84 -12.54
CA ARG A 92 -23.13 -3.25 -13.53
C ARG A 92 -21.80 -3.54 -12.85
N LYS A 93 -21.14 -4.62 -13.28
CA LYS A 93 -19.75 -4.92 -12.90
C LYS A 93 -18.83 -3.77 -13.28
N THR A 94 -17.75 -3.60 -12.53
CA THR A 94 -16.67 -2.65 -12.86
C THR A 94 -15.96 -3.09 -14.13
N GLU A 95 -15.85 -2.17 -15.08
CA GLU A 95 -15.19 -2.32 -16.38
C GLU A 95 -13.72 -1.89 -16.29
N ARG A 96 -12.91 -2.30 -17.26
CA ARG A 96 -11.47 -1.99 -17.27
C ARG A 96 -11.21 -0.48 -17.29
N ASP A 97 -12.00 0.29 -18.04
CA ASP A 97 -11.82 1.75 -18.17
C ASP A 97 -12.03 2.47 -16.84
N GLU A 98 -12.93 1.96 -15.99
CA GLU A 98 -13.13 2.49 -14.63
C GLU A 98 -11.92 2.18 -13.73
N ALA A 99 -11.32 1.00 -13.87
CA ALA A 99 -10.10 0.65 -13.16
C ALA A 99 -8.91 1.50 -13.60
N ILE A 100 -8.78 1.77 -14.91
CA ILE A 100 -7.77 2.70 -15.47
C ILE A 100 -7.99 4.11 -14.93
N ALA A 101 -9.23 4.59 -14.94
CA ALA A 101 -9.56 5.91 -14.42
C ALA A 101 -9.19 6.05 -12.95
N PHE A 102 -9.44 5.01 -12.14
CA PHE A 102 -9.07 5.02 -10.73
C PHE A 102 -7.55 5.00 -10.51
N GLU A 103 -6.82 4.13 -11.22
CA GLU A 103 -5.35 4.11 -11.19
C GLU A 103 -4.76 5.48 -11.54
N GLY A 104 -5.32 6.13 -12.57
CA GLY A 104 -4.91 7.47 -12.98
C GLY A 104 -5.12 8.55 -11.91
N LYS A 105 -6.01 8.36 -10.93
CA LYS A 105 -6.10 9.25 -9.75
C LYS A 105 -4.96 9.00 -8.75
N LEU A 106 -4.49 7.75 -8.66
CA LEU A 106 -3.51 7.33 -7.67
C LEU A 106 -2.06 7.58 -8.10
N ARG A 107 -1.77 7.46 -9.40
CA ARG A 107 -0.41 7.41 -9.98
C ARG A 107 0.57 8.48 -9.48
N HIS A 108 0.12 9.64 -9.02
CA HIS A 108 1.04 10.68 -8.53
C HIS A 108 0.90 10.94 -7.03
N MET A 109 0.22 10.05 -6.30
CA MET A 109 0.03 10.15 -4.86
C MET A 109 1.04 9.25 -4.14
N SER A 110 1.99 9.86 -3.43
CA SER A 110 2.97 9.12 -2.60
C SER A 110 2.31 8.44 -1.39
N ASN A 111 2.93 7.37 -0.89
CA ASN A 111 2.50 6.62 0.31
C ASN A 111 1.02 6.23 0.31
N THR A 112 0.48 5.93 -0.88
CA THR A 112 -0.95 5.73 -1.09
C THR A 112 -1.26 4.30 -1.53
N VAL A 113 -2.19 3.67 -0.83
CA VAL A 113 -2.81 2.40 -1.23
C VAL A 113 -4.17 2.70 -1.87
N GLY A 114 -4.41 2.14 -3.06
CA GLY A 114 -5.71 2.22 -3.73
C GLY A 114 -6.60 1.03 -3.37
N VAL A 115 -7.88 1.30 -3.10
CA VAL A 115 -8.91 0.28 -2.88
C VAL A 115 -10.12 0.58 -3.77
N PHE A 116 -10.48 -0.33 -4.67
CA PHE A 116 -11.71 -0.24 -5.47
C PHE A 116 -12.75 -1.21 -4.91
N ILE A 117 -13.88 -0.68 -4.45
CA ILE A 117 -15.03 -1.45 -3.98
C ILE A 117 -16.12 -1.45 -5.05
N SER A 118 -16.64 -2.62 -5.39
CA SER A 118 -17.78 -2.75 -6.31
C SER A 118 -18.84 -3.70 -5.78
N VAL A 119 -20.04 -3.20 -5.53
CA VAL A 119 -21.15 -4.04 -4.99
C VAL A 119 -21.48 -5.19 -5.94
N SER A 120 -21.44 -4.96 -7.25
CA SER A 120 -21.68 -6.00 -8.26
C SER A 120 -20.42 -6.75 -8.72
N GLY A 121 -19.26 -6.42 -8.15
CA GLY A 121 -17.97 -7.02 -8.50
C GLY A 121 -17.37 -6.47 -9.80
N PHE A 122 -16.41 -7.21 -10.36
CA PHE A 122 -15.53 -6.75 -11.43
C PHE A 122 -15.60 -7.66 -12.67
N GLN A 123 -15.38 -7.09 -13.85
CA GLN A 123 -15.08 -7.88 -15.05
C GLN A 123 -13.65 -8.46 -14.96
N PRO A 124 -13.37 -9.60 -15.62
CA PRO A 124 -12.03 -10.22 -15.58
C PRO A 124 -10.90 -9.27 -16.01
N SER A 125 -11.14 -8.48 -17.07
CA SER A 125 -10.17 -7.50 -17.58
C SER A 125 -9.89 -6.35 -16.62
N ALA A 126 -10.85 -6.00 -15.76
CA ALA A 126 -10.69 -5.00 -14.70
C ALA A 126 -9.90 -5.57 -13.53
N LEU A 127 -10.20 -6.80 -13.08
CA LEU A 127 -9.44 -7.49 -12.03
C LEU A 127 -7.96 -7.61 -12.40
N GLN A 128 -7.68 -8.11 -13.61
CA GLN A 128 -6.33 -8.24 -14.10
C GLN A 128 -5.58 -6.89 -14.08
N TYR A 129 -6.25 -5.81 -14.48
CA TYR A 129 -5.66 -4.48 -14.47
C TYR A 129 -5.38 -3.99 -13.05
N LEU A 130 -6.34 -4.11 -12.12
CA LEU A 130 -6.18 -3.70 -10.73
C LEU A 130 -5.03 -4.46 -10.04
N ASP A 131 -4.94 -5.77 -10.26
CA ASP A 131 -3.87 -6.61 -9.73
C ASP A 131 -2.49 -6.22 -10.29
N GLN A 132 -2.41 -5.93 -11.59
CA GLN A 132 -1.18 -5.44 -12.23
C GLN A 132 -0.70 -4.12 -11.63
N HIS A 133 -1.62 -3.24 -11.21
CA HIS A 133 -1.31 -1.93 -10.66
C HIS A 133 -1.31 -1.89 -9.13
N GLY A 134 -1.34 -3.06 -8.47
CA GLY A 134 -1.29 -3.16 -7.01
C GLY A 134 -2.48 -2.50 -6.30
N ILE A 135 -3.62 -2.39 -6.98
CA ILE A 135 -4.85 -1.82 -6.42
C ILE A 135 -5.65 -2.95 -5.80
N GLU A 136 -5.96 -2.81 -4.52
CA GLU A 136 -6.82 -3.76 -3.83
C GLU A 136 -8.26 -3.64 -4.34
N HIS A 137 -8.91 -4.77 -4.56
CA HIS A 137 -10.29 -4.82 -5.05
C HIS A 137 -11.15 -5.70 -4.15
N LEU A 138 -12.37 -5.23 -3.89
CA LEU A 138 -13.31 -5.89 -3.01
C LEU A 138 -14.72 -5.81 -3.58
N ASP A 139 -15.43 -6.93 -3.53
CA ASP A 139 -16.80 -7.02 -4.03
C ASP A 139 -17.84 -6.91 -2.91
N GLY A 140 -19.12 -6.81 -3.29
CA GLY A 140 -20.23 -6.78 -2.33
C GLY A 140 -20.34 -8.01 -1.42
N ALA A 141 -19.71 -9.14 -1.78
CA ALA A 141 -19.68 -10.32 -0.92
C ALA A 141 -18.65 -10.19 0.20
N SER A 142 -17.63 -9.34 0.02
CA SER A 142 -16.58 -9.04 1.01
C SER A 142 -17.01 -7.98 2.04
N LEU A 143 -18.15 -7.33 1.83
CA LEU A 143 -18.84 -6.49 2.80
C LEU A 143 -19.78 -7.39 3.62
N PRO A 144 -19.71 -7.46 4.96
CA PRO A 144 -19.31 -6.41 5.91
C PRO A 144 -17.92 -6.55 6.56
N THR A 145 -17.17 -7.62 6.31
CA THR A 145 -15.83 -7.85 6.90
C THR A 145 -14.74 -6.96 6.28
N PHE A 146 -15.13 -6.11 5.34
CA PHE A 146 -14.29 -5.20 4.57
C PHE A 146 -13.19 -4.52 5.38
N GLY A 147 -13.50 -3.95 6.54
CA GLY A 147 -12.47 -3.24 7.27
C GLY A 147 -11.45 -4.16 7.96
N GLU A 148 -11.83 -5.40 8.30
CA GLU A 148 -10.86 -6.44 8.70
C GLU A 148 -10.01 -6.87 7.51
N VAL A 149 -10.63 -7.01 6.32
CA VAL A 149 -9.91 -7.36 5.08
C VAL A 149 -8.92 -6.26 4.71
N VAL A 150 -9.32 -5.00 4.80
CA VAL A 150 -8.46 -3.85 4.59
C VAL A 150 -7.36 -3.82 5.63
N ALA A 151 -7.68 -3.90 6.93
CA ALA A 151 -6.66 -3.89 7.97
C ALA A 151 -5.65 -5.03 7.76
N ALA A 152 -6.13 -6.22 7.41
CA ALA A 152 -5.29 -7.39 7.10
C ALA A 152 -4.47 -7.21 5.81
N ARG A 153 -4.94 -6.46 4.82
CA ARG A 153 -4.22 -6.23 3.56
C ARG A 153 -3.29 -5.02 3.57
N ILE A 154 -3.63 -3.98 4.34
CA ILE A 154 -2.89 -2.70 4.37
C ILE A 154 -1.82 -2.70 5.46
N ARG A 155 -2.13 -3.27 6.64
CA ARG A 155 -1.15 -3.31 7.74
C ARG A 155 0.16 -3.99 7.32
N PRO A 156 0.17 -5.14 6.63
CA PRO A 156 1.42 -5.75 6.20
C PRO A 156 2.20 -4.92 5.17
N LEU A 157 1.57 -3.98 4.47
CA LEU A 157 2.27 -3.11 3.50
C LEU A 157 3.04 -1.97 4.19
N ILE A 158 2.66 -1.65 5.43
CA ILE A 158 3.15 -0.47 6.15
C ILE A 158 4.00 -0.88 7.35
N LEU A 159 3.57 -1.91 8.07
CA LEU A 159 4.24 -2.49 9.22
C LEU A 159 4.16 -4.03 9.10
N PRO A 160 4.99 -4.66 8.24
CA PRO A 160 5.09 -6.11 8.22
C PRO A 160 5.44 -6.63 9.62
N SER A 161 4.85 -7.78 9.98
CA SER A 161 5.20 -8.43 11.24
C SER A 161 6.59 -9.08 11.15
N GLU A 162 7.15 -9.47 12.29
CA GLU A 162 8.39 -10.27 12.33
C GLU A 162 8.26 -11.63 11.61
N ASN A 163 7.02 -12.13 11.46
CA ASN A 163 6.71 -13.38 10.78
C ASN A 163 6.45 -13.19 9.27
N ALA A 164 6.53 -11.96 8.75
CA ALA A 164 6.33 -11.71 7.32
C ALA A 164 7.37 -12.48 6.49
N MET A 165 6.91 -13.17 5.44
CA MET A 165 7.78 -14.00 4.61
C MET A 165 8.55 -13.14 3.59
N GLY A 166 9.85 -13.37 3.47
CA GLY A 166 10.64 -12.77 2.38
C GLY A 166 10.35 -13.48 1.06
N GLN A 167 9.62 -12.84 0.14
CA GLN A 167 9.24 -13.43 -1.13
C GLN A 167 9.66 -12.54 -2.32
N PRO A 168 10.96 -12.51 -2.69
CA PRO A 168 12.08 -13.24 -2.08
C PRO A 168 12.92 -12.39 -1.12
N PHE A 169 12.54 -11.13 -0.86
CA PHE A 169 13.45 -10.18 -0.23
C PHE A 169 13.19 -9.96 1.25
N TRP A 170 14.24 -9.52 1.94
CA TRP A 170 14.18 -8.94 3.27
C TRP A 170 14.67 -7.48 3.22
N ALA A 171 14.19 -6.65 4.13
CA ALA A 171 14.68 -5.27 4.28
C ALA A 171 14.72 -4.89 5.76
N LEU A 172 15.43 -3.79 6.07
CA LEU A 172 15.49 -3.25 7.42
C LEU A 172 14.45 -2.12 7.57
N MET A 173 13.72 -2.14 8.69
CA MET A 173 12.80 -1.10 9.10
C MET A 173 13.32 -0.42 10.37
N HIS A 174 13.27 0.90 10.40
CA HIS A 174 13.71 1.71 11.52
C HIS A 174 12.81 1.50 12.75
N VAL A 175 13.40 1.59 13.93
CA VAL A 175 12.71 1.54 15.21
C VAL A 175 12.83 2.89 15.90
N SER A 176 11.70 3.45 16.30
CA SER A 176 11.62 4.65 17.13
C SER A 176 10.82 4.33 18.38
N ASP A 177 11.31 4.74 19.55
CA ASP A 177 10.69 4.47 20.86
C ASP A 177 10.37 2.97 21.09
N GLY A 178 11.29 2.10 20.65
CA GLY A 178 11.15 0.65 20.76
C GLY A 178 10.07 0.03 19.86
N ARG A 179 9.54 0.77 18.88
CA ARG A 179 8.55 0.27 17.90
C ARG A 179 8.96 0.55 16.46
N PRO A 180 8.73 -0.37 15.52
CA PRO A 180 8.94 -0.10 14.11
C PRO A 180 8.06 1.06 13.64
N ASP A 181 8.63 2.01 12.91
CA ASP A 181 7.96 3.27 12.54
C ASP A 181 7.56 3.37 11.07
N GLY A 182 7.75 2.28 10.31
CA GLY A 182 7.41 2.21 8.88
C GLY A 182 8.49 2.78 7.95
N SER A 183 9.57 3.35 8.46
CA SER A 183 10.67 3.89 7.66
C SER A 183 11.63 2.78 7.24
N TRP A 184 11.88 2.67 5.93
CA TRP A 184 12.75 1.63 5.37
C TRP A 184 14.20 2.09 5.22
N TYR A 185 15.13 1.16 5.40
CA TYR A 185 16.54 1.42 5.18
C TYR A 185 16.82 1.65 3.70
N ARG A 186 17.50 2.77 3.42
CA ARG A 186 17.86 3.22 2.08
C ARG A 186 19.21 3.91 2.13
N VAL A 187 19.92 3.90 1.02
CA VAL A 187 21.22 4.57 0.89
C VAL A 187 21.18 5.60 -0.23
N PRO A 188 21.95 6.70 -0.15
CA PRO A 188 22.11 7.61 -1.28
C PRO A 188 22.70 6.88 -2.50
N ASP A 189 22.22 7.20 -3.70
CA ASP A 189 22.66 6.57 -4.95
C ASP A 189 24.17 6.73 -5.20
N GLU A 190 24.73 7.84 -4.73
CA GLU A 190 26.17 8.15 -4.80
C GLU A 190 27.05 7.09 -4.11
N LEU A 191 26.54 6.46 -3.04
CA LEU A 191 27.28 5.43 -2.31
C LEU A 191 27.37 4.11 -3.09
N ILE A 192 26.46 3.90 -4.04
CA ILE A 192 26.39 2.70 -4.88
C ILE A 192 27.17 2.89 -6.19
N HIS A 193 27.14 4.10 -6.75
CA HIS A 193 27.71 4.41 -8.07
C HIS A 193 29.07 5.13 -8.00
N ARG A 194 29.99 4.75 -7.09
CA ARG A 194 31.32 5.37 -7.02
C ARG A 194 31.99 5.39 -8.41
N GLY A 195 32.14 6.59 -9.00
CA GLY A 195 32.82 6.82 -10.27
C GLY A 195 31.94 7.03 -11.51
N LYS A 196 30.61 7.09 -11.38
CA LYS A 196 29.72 7.57 -12.45
C LYS A 196 29.03 8.85 -11.99
N GLU A 197 28.96 9.87 -12.85
CA GLU A 197 28.15 11.06 -12.59
C GLU A 197 26.69 10.64 -12.37
N THR A 198 26.25 10.63 -11.12
CA THR A 198 24.84 10.51 -10.75
C THR A 198 24.25 11.90 -10.73
N ALA A 199 23.22 12.13 -11.55
CA ALA A 199 22.46 13.37 -11.48
C ALA A 199 21.50 13.31 -10.27
N GLY A 200 21.89 13.87 -9.13
CA GLY A 200 20.96 14.32 -8.07
C GLY A 200 20.92 13.55 -6.75
N ASP A 201 20.04 14.01 -5.85
CA ASP A 201 19.78 13.55 -4.46
C ASP A 201 18.99 12.21 -4.39
N GLY A 202 19.32 11.26 -5.26
CA GLY A 202 18.62 9.98 -5.39
C GLY A 202 18.84 9.02 -4.22
N TRP A 203 17.86 8.14 -3.98
CA TRP A 203 17.92 7.12 -2.93
C TRP A 203 17.60 5.74 -3.50
N THR A 204 18.39 4.75 -3.06
CA THR A 204 18.19 3.35 -3.37
C THR A 204 17.65 2.61 -2.16
N PHE A 205 16.51 1.94 -2.35
CA PHE A 205 15.93 1.01 -1.39
C PHE A 205 16.77 -0.28 -1.35
N VAL A 206 17.18 -0.72 -0.16
CA VAL A 206 18.04 -1.89 0.00
C VAL A 206 17.21 -3.14 0.22
N LEU A 207 17.37 -4.14 -0.65
CA LEU A 207 16.74 -5.44 -0.58
C LEU A 207 17.81 -6.53 -0.40
N PHE A 208 17.61 -7.41 0.57
CA PHE A 208 18.47 -8.57 0.80
C PHE A 208 17.78 -9.80 0.22
N ASP A 209 18.51 -10.59 -0.55
CA ASP A 209 18.04 -11.84 -1.17
C ASP A 209 18.06 -13.05 -0.20
N ALA A 210 18.65 -12.88 0.99
CA ALA A 210 18.63 -13.85 2.06
C ALA A 210 18.53 -13.18 3.45
N HIS A 211 17.67 -13.74 4.31
CA HIS A 211 17.48 -13.28 5.70
C HIS A 211 18.80 -13.10 6.47
N ARG A 212 19.76 -14.01 6.26
CA ARG A 212 21.08 -13.96 6.92
C ARG A 212 21.86 -12.67 6.63
N HIS A 213 21.77 -12.14 5.41
CA HIS A 213 22.49 -10.91 5.03
C HIS A 213 21.84 -9.71 5.74
N ALA A 214 20.51 -9.64 5.73
CA ALA A 214 19.77 -8.60 6.45
C ALA A 214 20.08 -8.61 7.97
N VAL A 215 20.12 -9.79 8.61
CA VAL A 215 20.45 -9.92 10.04
C VAL A 215 21.89 -9.48 10.32
N MET A 216 22.86 -9.98 9.55
CA MET A 216 24.27 -9.62 9.73
C MET A 216 24.50 -8.11 9.63
N PHE A 217 23.81 -7.46 8.70
CA PHE A 217 23.87 -6.01 8.56
C PHE A 217 23.17 -5.28 9.71
N GLN A 218 21.99 -5.75 10.12
CA GLN A 218 21.24 -5.20 11.25
C GLN A 218 22.04 -5.26 12.58
N GLU A 219 22.76 -6.35 12.84
CA GLU A 219 23.64 -6.47 14.00
C GLU A 219 24.76 -5.43 13.98
N THR A 220 25.31 -5.14 12.80
CA THR A 220 26.35 -4.11 12.62
C THR A 220 25.81 -2.72 12.92
N LEU A 221 24.61 -2.38 12.43
CA LEU A 221 23.96 -1.11 12.74
C LEU A 221 23.68 -0.99 14.25
N SER A 222 23.25 -2.08 14.89
CA SER A 222 22.99 -2.12 16.34
C SER A 222 24.24 -1.84 17.17
N GLN A 223 25.41 -2.34 16.75
CA GLN A 223 26.69 -2.04 17.41
C GLN A 223 27.05 -0.54 17.36
N HIS A 224 26.48 0.20 16.40
CA HIS A 224 26.63 1.65 16.27
C HIS A 224 25.48 2.43 16.92
N GLY A 225 24.62 1.77 17.71
CA GLY A 225 23.51 2.41 18.41
C GLY A 225 22.32 2.78 17.51
N LEU A 226 22.24 2.22 16.30
CA LEU A 226 21.13 2.43 15.38
C LEU A 226 20.13 1.29 15.51
N GLU A 227 18.87 1.62 15.83
CA GLU A 227 17.82 0.62 16.04
C GLU A 227 17.08 0.28 14.74
N TRP A 228 17.29 -0.94 14.25
CA TRP A 228 16.65 -1.46 13.04
C TRP A 228 16.20 -2.89 13.27
N VAL A 229 15.13 -3.30 12.57
CA VAL A 229 14.62 -4.67 12.58
C VAL A 229 14.48 -5.22 11.17
N VAL A 230 14.72 -6.52 11.01
CA VAL A 230 14.56 -7.22 9.73
C VAL A 230 13.08 -7.53 9.50
N ARG A 231 12.59 -7.31 8.27
CA ARG A 231 11.24 -7.67 7.83
C ARG A 231 11.29 -8.37 6.47
N GLY A 232 10.46 -9.40 6.32
CA GLY A 232 10.20 -10.00 5.01
C GLY A 232 9.37 -9.07 4.13
N ILE A 233 9.70 -9.02 2.85
CA ILE A 233 8.94 -8.31 1.82
C ILE A 233 8.08 -9.33 1.08
N GLU A 234 6.80 -9.37 1.44
CA GLU A 234 5.81 -10.21 0.77
C GLU A 234 5.39 -9.62 -0.57
N GLN A 235 4.82 -10.46 -1.46
CA GLN A 235 4.39 -10.06 -2.80
C GLN A 235 3.45 -8.84 -2.85
N PRO A 236 2.46 -8.66 -1.95
CA PRO A 236 1.65 -7.44 -1.93
C PRO A 236 2.47 -6.18 -1.66
N MET A 237 3.45 -6.26 -0.76
CA MET A 237 4.34 -5.15 -0.43
C MET A 237 5.30 -4.85 -1.57
N LEU A 238 5.88 -5.89 -2.19
CA LEU A 238 6.75 -5.74 -3.35
C LEU A 238 6.04 -5.00 -4.49
N ARG A 239 4.77 -5.32 -4.78
CA ARG A 239 3.97 -4.57 -5.77
C ARG A 239 3.84 -3.10 -5.42
N LEU A 240 3.50 -2.81 -4.16
CA LEU A 240 3.35 -1.44 -3.71
C LEU A 240 4.66 -0.67 -3.87
N LEU A 241 5.79 -1.24 -3.45
CA LEU A 241 7.11 -0.64 -3.59
C LEU A 241 7.44 -0.33 -5.06
N THR A 242 7.25 -1.30 -5.97
CA THR A 242 7.51 -1.08 -7.40
C THR A 242 6.63 0.01 -8.00
N ARG A 243 5.38 0.12 -7.56
CA ARG A 243 4.49 1.20 -7.99
C ARG A 243 5.00 2.56 -7.50
N LEU A 244 5.23 2.71 -6.19
CA LEU A 244 5.68 3.97 -5.58
C LEU A 244 7.02 4.45 -6.16
N ALA A 245 7.89 3.53 -6.55
CA ALA A 245 9.18 3.84 -7.16
C ALA A 245 9.08 4.38 -8.59
N THR A 246 8.04 4.00 -9.34
CA THR A 246 7.85 4.44 -10.73
C THR A 246 7.65 5.96 -10.82
N ASP A 247 7.11 6.56 -9.76
CA ASP A 247 6.81 7.99 -9.69
C ASP A 247 7.90 8.83 -8.99
N SER A 248 8.91 8.17 -8.41
CA SER A 248 9.94 8.83 -7.58
C SER A 248 11.39 8.60 -8.05
N ASP A 249 11.59 7.96 -9.21
CA ASP A 249 12.90 7.50 -9.72
C ASP A 249 13.70 6.68 -8.70
N MET A 250 13.00 6.08 -7.73
CA MET A 250 13.60 5.27 -6.68
C MET A 250 14.13 3.96 -7.27
N ARG A 251 15.36 3.62 -6.92
CA ARG A 251 16.01 2.37 -7.33
C ARG A 251 15.98 1.32 -6.24
N PHE A 252 16.18 0.07 -6.63
CA PHE A 252 16.23 -1.07 -5.72
C PHE A 252 17.57 -1.77 -5.83
N GLY A 253 18.35 -1.75 -4.76
CA GLY A 253 19.64 -2.41 -4.69
C GLY A 253 19.49 -3.80 -4.08
N LEU A 254 19.81 -4.84 -4.84
CA LEU A 254 19.95 -6.19 -4.29
C LEU A 254 21.32 -6.28 -3.60
N ALA A 255 21.31 -6.49 -2.29
CA ALA A 255 22.48 -6.39 -1.45
C ALA A 255 22.78 -7.69 -0.73
N GLU A 256 24.05 -8.07 -0.78
CA GLU A 256 24.65 -9.06 0.09
C GLU A 256 25.46 -8.35 1.19
N THR A 257 25.59 -9.01 2.32
CA THR A 257 26.41 -8.53 3.43
C THR A 257 27.68 -9.34 3.52
N LEU A 258 28.82 -8.65 3.47
CA LEU A 258 30.16 -9.23 3.47
C LEU A 258 31.00 -8.73 4.64
N ALA A 259 31.88 -9.58 5.13
CA ALA A 259 32.95 -9.20 6.04
C ALA A 259 34.25 -8.98 5.26
N LEU A 260 34.67 -7.73 5.14
CA LEU A 260 35.91 -7.31 4.47
C LEU A 260 36.82 -6.63 5.48
N GLU A 261 38.00 -7.20 5.72
CA GLU A 261 39.02 -6.64 6.63
C GLU A 261 38.49 -6.31 8.04
N GLY A 262 37.59 -7.16 8.56
CA GLY A 262 36.95 -6.96 9.86
C GLY A 262 35.85 -5.91 9.88
N ARG A 263 35.45 -5.37 8.72
CA ARG A 263 34.29 -4.48 8.55
C ARG A 263 33.16 -5.22 7.86
N ILE A 264 31.93 -4.97 8.30
CA ILE A 264 30.73 -5.44 7.61
C ILE A 264 30.32 -4.39 6.57
N CYS A 265 30.19 -4.81 5.32
CA CYS A 265 29.88 -3.96 4.18
C CYS A 265 28.68 -4.52 3.41
N LEU A 266 27.95 -3.64 2.73
CA LEU A 266 26.99 -4.04 1.70
C LEU A 266 27.69 -4.12 0.35
N GLU A 267 27.55 -5.24 -0.33
CA GLU A 267 27.86 -5.39 -1.74
C GLU A 267 26.54 -5.42 -2.52
N PHE A 268 26.38 -4.49 -3.47
CA PHE A 268 25.22 -4.45 -4.34
C PHE A 268 25.47 -5.32 -5.58
N THR A 269 24.80 -6.46 -5.66
CA THR A 269 24.92 -7.39 -6.79
C THR A 269 24.16 -6.88 -8.01
N GLN A 270 23.06 -6.15 -7.79
CA GLN A 270 22.24 -5.52 -8.83
C GLN A 270 21.64 -4.22 -8.31
N VAL A 271 21.39 -3.28 -9.23
CA VAL A 271 20.55 -2.11 -9.00
C VAL A 271 19.48 -2.10 -10.07
N LEU A 272 18.23 -2.18 -9.65
CA LEU A 272 17.08 -2.37 -10.52
C LEU A 272 16.18 -1.15 -10.46
N THR A 273 15.64 -0.76 -11.61
CA THR A 273 14.46 0.09 -11.69
C THR A 273 13.23 -0.64 -11.16
N ALA A 274 12.18 0.12 -10.86
CA ALA A 274 10.88 -0.44 -10.49
C ALA A 274 10.35 -1.46 -11.51
N ALA A 275 10.49 -1.16 -12.81
CA ALA A 275 10.01 -2.02 -13.89
C ALA A 275 10.80 -3.34 -13.99
N GLU A 276 12.13 -3.28 -13.83
CA GLU A 276 12.98 -4.48 -13.83
C GLU A 276 12.70 -5.37 -12.61
N LEU A 277 12.57 -4.77 -11.42
CA LEU A 277 12.22 -5.52 -10.21
C LEU A 277 10.84 -6.17 -10.33
N ALA A 278 9.85 -5.42 -10.84
CA ALA A 278 8.50 -5.91 -11.07
C ALA A 278 8.49 -7.11 -12.04
N GLY A 279 9.16 -6.97 -13.20
CA GLY A 279 9.19 -7.99 -14.23
C GLY A 279 9.89 -9.28 -13.81
N ALA A 280 10.91 -9.17 -12.95
CA ALA A 280 11.68 -10.33 -12.50
C ALA A 280 11.07 -11.06 -11.29
N TYR A 281 10.41 -10.35 -10.37
CA TYR A 281 10.11 -10.90 -9.04
C TYR A 281 8.63 -10.86 -8.63
N LEU A 282 7.75 -10.21 -9.38
CA LEU A 282 6.32 -10.24 -9.08
C LEU A 282 5.64 -11.49 -9.66
N VAL A 283 5.06 -12.30 -8.78
CA VAL A 283 4.22 -13.44 -9.17
C VAL A 283 2.87 -12.91 -9.67
N PRO A 284 2.30 -13.36 -10.79
CA PRO A 284 0.94 -12.97 -11.17
C PRO A 284 -0.10 -13.41 -10.12
N ARG A 285 -1.07 -12.56 -9.75
CA ARG A 285 -2.16 -12.95 -8.82
C ARG A 285 -3.09 -14.04 -9.41
N TYR A 286 -3.10 -14.16 -10.74
CA TYR A 286 -3.79 -15.21 -11.48
C TYR A 286 -2.81 -15.82 -12.50
N ALA A 287 -2.46 -17.09 -12.33
CA ALA A 287 -1.99 -17.89 -13.45
C ALA A 287 -3.22 -18.22 -14.31
N PRO A 288 -3.19 -18.06 -15.64
CA PRO A 288 -4.23 -18.66 -16.47
C PRO A 288 -4.15 -20.18 -16.26
N GLU A 289 -5.29 -20.81 -15.93
CA GLU A 289 -5.46 -22.25 -16.11
C GLU A 289 -5.23 -22.65 -17.57
#